data_AF-A0A1F3IL64-F1
#
_entry.id   AF-A0A1F3IL64-F1
#
_cell.length_a   1.000
_cell.length_b   1.000
_cell.length_c   1.000
_cell.angle_alpha   90.00
_cell.angle_beta   90.00
_cell.angle_gamma   90.00
#
_symmetry.space_group_name_H-M   'P 1'
#
loop_
_entity.id
_entity.type
_entity.pdbx_description
1 polymer ?
#
loop_
_entity_poly.entity_id
_entity_poly.type
_entity_poly.pdbx_seq_one_letter_code
_entity_poly.pdbx_strand_id
1 'polypeptide(L)'
;MIRNKKSLTPLAATFFLSGIWDLVAGIMYLFIIGTGRKIDNPPIDPFYSIFLGSFFICFAYLQFLSAFNIKRYAFNVGCLIIGRLFYVVLLFVYMGFVKDFPSTFWFTGIIDGAFTVLYVVFAIFGGLKTRDLFLPKAKPLLN
;
A
#
# COMPACT_ATOMS: atom_id res chain seq x y z
N MET A 1 1.34 -37.45 -2.80
CA MET A 1 0.82 -36.37 -3.67
C MET A 1 0.31 -35.24 -2.78
N ILE A 2 1.16 -34.25 -2.45
CA ILE A 2 0.75 -33.14 -1.58
C ILE A 2 -0.16 -32.25 -2.40
N ARG A 3 -1.49 -32.37 -2.21
CA ARG A 3 -2.46 -31.38 -2.68
C ARG A 3 -2.13 -30.07 -1.97
N ASN A 4 -1.37 -29.21 -2.64
CA ASN A 4 -1.12 -27.86 -2.19
C ASN A 4 -2.47 -27.13 -2.21
N LYS A 5 -3.20 -27.13 -1.08
CA LYS A 5 -4.41 -26.32 -0.93
C LYS A 5 -3.96 -24.87 -1.05
N LYS A 6 -4.24 -24.25 -2.20
CA LYS A 6 -3.99 -22.82 -2.40
C LYS A 6 -4.72 -22.07 -1.29
N SER A 7 -3.94 -21.47 -0.38
CA SER A 7 -4.46 -20.78 0.78
C SER A 7 -4.25 -19.29 0.59
N LEU A 8 -5.32 -18.51 0.80
CA LEU A 8 -5.28 -17.05 0.78
C LEU A 8 -4.85 -16.46 2.12
N THR A 9 -4.62 -17.31 3.14
CA THR A 9 -4.22 -16.87 4.49
C THR A 9 -2.94 -16.02 4.51
N PRO A 10 -1.85 -16.38 3.78
CA PRO A 10 -0.63 -15.55 3.76
C PRO A 10 -0.86 -14.18 3.14
N LEU A 11 -1.68 -14.12 2.09
CA LEU A 11 -2.07 -12.85 1.47
C LEU A 11 -2.86 -12.00 2.48
N ALA A 12 -3.78 -12.62 3.24
CA ALA A 12 -4.64 -11.92 4.20
C ALA A 12 -3.86 -11.39 5.39
N ALA A 13 -2.89 -12.16 5.89
CA ALA A 13 -1.96 -11.71 6.92
C ALA A 13 -1.11 -10.54 6.42
N THR A 14 -0.58 -10.63 5.19
CA THR A 14 0.17 -9.53 4.57
C THR A 14 -0.69 -8.28 4.43
N PHE A 15 -1.96 -8.47 4.05
CA PHE A 15 -2.91 -7.38 3.90
C PHE A 15 -3.20 -6.66 5.23
N PHE A 16 -3.43 -7.44 6.29
CA PHE A 16 -3.64 -6.89 7.61
C PHE A 16 -2.40 -6.16 8.15
N LEU A 17 -1.22 -6.76 8.03
CA LEU A 17 0.05 -6.17 8.47
C LEU A 17 0.39 -4.89 7.70
N SER A 18 0.12 -4.86 6.39
CA SER A 18 0.31 -3.64 5.60
C SER A 18 -0.65 -2.53 6.02
N GLY A 19 -1.84 -2.87 6.51
CA GLY A 19 -2.82 -1.88 6.96
C GLY A 19 -2.43 -1.22 8.28
N ILE A 20 -1.81 -2.00 9.17
CA ILE A 20 -1.16 -1.46 10.36
C ILE A 20 -0.03 -0.52 9.95
N TRP A 21 0.80 -0.94 8.98
CA TRP A 21 1.87 -0.10 8.46
C TRP A 21 1.34 1.19 7.85
N ASP A 22 0.30 1.14 7.02
CA ASP A 22 -0.29 2.33 6.40
C ASP A 22 -0.85 3.31 7.45
N LEU A 23 -1.42 2.80 8.54
CA LEU A 23 -1.85 3.63 9.66
C LEU A 23 -0.64 4.33 10.33
N VAL A 24 0.43 3.58 10.59
CA VAL A 24 1.66 4.13 11.18
C VAL A 24 2.30 5.15 10.24
N ALA A 25 2.46 4.82 8.97
CA ALA A 25 2.98 5.71 7.94
C ALA A 25 2.12 6.97 7.85
N GLY A 26 0.79 6.86 7.83
CA GLY A 26 -0.12 8.01 7.84
C GLY A 26 0.13 8.96 9.02
N ILE A 27 0.30 8.42 10.23
CA ILE A 27 0.65 9.21 11.42
C ILE A 27 2.02 9.86 11.28
N MET A 28 3.03 9.12 10.78
CA MET A 28 4.37 9.66 10.56
C MET A 28 4.34 10.82 9.57
N TYR A 29 3.63 10.65 8.45
CA TYR A 29 3.44 11.66 7.41
C TYR A 29 2.73 12.91 7.91
N LEU A 30 1.76 12.77 8.81
CA LEU A 30 1.00 13.92 9.33
C LEU A 30 1.72 14.68 10.45
N PHE A 31 2.47 13.99 11.30
CA PHE A 31 2.94 14.58 12.57
C PHE A 31 4.46 14.58 12.77
N ILE A 32 5.19 13.71 12.08
CA ILE A 32 6.64 13.55 12.27
C ILE A 32 7.41 14.12 11.08
N ILE A 33 6.82 14.00 9.90
CA ILE A 33 7.41 14.43 8.65
C ILE A 33 7.00 15.87 8.36
N GLY A 34 8.00 16.73 8.13
CA GLY A 34 7.79 18.15 7.81
C GLY A 34 7.64 19.08 9.03
N THR A 35 7.61 18.55 10.26
CA THR A 35 7.62 19.36 11.48
C THR A 35 8.98 20.04 11.67
N GLY A 36 8.97 21.38 11.81
CA GLY A 36 10.17 22.19 12.02
C GLY A 36 10.88 22.71 10.76
N ARG A 37 10.36 22.47 9.54
CA ARG A 37 10.89 23.08 8.31
C ARG A 37 10.30 24.48 8.10
N LYS A 38 11.16 25.48 7.92
CA LYS A 38 10.75 26.87 7.63
C LYS A 38 10.01 26.94 6.30
N ILE A 39 8.92 27.71 6.28
CA ILE A 39 7.98 27.95 5.17
C ILE A 39 8.62 28.77 4.01
N ASP A 40 9.93 29.01 4.03
CA ASP A 40 10.60 29.96 3.14
C ASP A 40 11.12 29.33 1.82
N ASN A 41 10.94 28.02 1.62
CA ASN A 41 11.19 27.32 0.35
C ASN A 41 10.09 26.29 0.15
N PRO A 42 9.62 26.08 -1.09
CA PRO A 42 8.20 26.02 -1.42
C PRO A 42 7.41 25.07 -0.50
N PRO A 43 6.14 25.40 -0.15
CA PRO A 43 5.28 24.67 0.80
C PRO A 43 4.80 23.29 0.28
N ILE A 44 5.60 22.68 -0.58
CA ILE A 44 5.49 21.35 -1.15
C ILE A 44 5.63 20.32 -0.02
N ASP A 45 6.65 20.39 0.82
CA ASP A 45 6.89 19.34 1.81
C ASP A 45 5.71 19.07 2.76
N PRO A 46 5.06 20.06 3.41
CA PRO A 46 3.92 19.81 4.30
C PRO A 46 2.66 19.39 3.54
N PHE A 47 2.40 20.00 2.38
CA PHE A 47 1.23 19.66 1.55
C PHE A 47 1.31 18.21 1.05
N TYR A 48 2.47 17.80 0.52
CA TYR A 48 2.70 16.43 0.07
C TYR A 48 2.68 15.45 1.25
N SER A 49 3.15 15.87 2.42
CA SER A 49 3.10 15.02 3.62
C SER A 49 1.67 14.79 4.11
N ILE A 50 0.83 15.83 4.14
CA ILE A 50 -0.60 15.73 4.47
C ILE A 50 -1.36 14.92 3.40
N PHE A 51 -1.05 15.14 2.12
CA PHE A 51 -1.66 14.42 1.01
C PHE A 51 -1.34 12.92 1.08
N LEU A 52 -0.06 12.56 1.24
CA LEU A 52 0.38 11.17 1.37
C LEU A 52 -0.17 10.53 2.65
N GLY A 53 -0.14 11.23 3.79
CA GLY A 53 -0.71 10.75 5.03
C GLY A 53 -2.21 10.44 4.93
N SER A 54 -2.97 11.31 4.25
CA SER A 54 -4.40 11.10 3.98
C SER A 54 -4.63 9.87 3.09
N PHE A 55 -3.78 9.68 2.08
CA PHE A 55 -3.84 8.55 1.15
C PHE A 55 -3.58 7.21 1.87
N PHE A 56 -2.57 7.16 2.75
CA PHE A 56 -2.29 5.98 3.57
C PHE A 56 -3.42 5.66 4.56
N ILE A 57 -4.04 6.67 5.17
CA ILE A 57 -5.20 6.47 6.06
C ILE A 57 -6.39 5.91 5.28
N CYS A 58 -6.66 6.42 4.08
CA CYS A 58 -7.70 5.87 3.20
C CYS A 58 -7.40 4.41 2.82
N PHE A 59 -6.14 4.07 2.56
CA PHE A 59 -5.74 2.69 2.28
C PHE A 59 -5.86 1.77 3.50
N ALA A 60 -5.43 2.19 4.68
CA ALA A 60 -5.63 1.45 5.92
C ALA A 60 -7.12 1.19 6.18
N TYR A 61 -7.97 2.21 6.00
CA TYR A 61 -9.42 2.09 6.15
C TYR A 61 -10.03 1.08 5.17
N LEU A 62 -9.65 1.14 3.89
CA LEU A 62 -10.10 0.18 2.88
C LEU A 62 -9.62 -1.25 3.20
N GLN A 63 -8.43 -1.41 3.77
CA GLN A 63 -7.91 -2.70 4.16
C GLN A 63 -8.69 -3.29 5.34
N PHE A 64 -8.96 -2.50 6.38
CA PHE A 64 -9.75 -2.97 7.52
C PHE A 64 -11.18 -3.37 7.13
N LEU A 65 -11.85 -2.58 6.26
CA LEU A 65 -13.19 -2.93 5.77
C LEU A 65 -13.22 -4.17 4.88
N SER A 66 -12.09 -4.50 4.24
CA SER A 66 -12.02 -5.62 3.29
C SER A 66 -11.57 -6.93 3.92
N ALA A 67 -11.03 -6.88 5.14
CA ALA A 67 -10.63 -8.06 5.90
C ALA A 67 -11.77 -9.08 6.09
N PHE A 68 -13.03 -8.63 6.05
CA PHE A 68 -14.22 -9.48 6.26
C PHE A 68 -14.91 -9.94 4.96
N ASN A 69 -14.47 -9.53 3.77
CA ASN A 69 -15.10 -9.92 2.50
C ASN A 69 -14.08 -10.21 1.39
N ILE A 70 -13.93 -11.50 1.07
CA ILE A 70 -12.89 -12.00 0.16
C ILE A 70 -12.98 -11.47 -1.29
N LYS A 71 -14.16 -10.97 -1.71
CA LYS A 71 -14.34 -10.36 -3.04
C LYS A 71 -13.86 -8.91 -3.09
N ARG A 72 -14.22 -8.11 -2.08
CA ARG A 72 -13.73 -6.73 -1.93
C ARG A 72 -12.22 -6.72 -1.68
N TYR A 73 -11.77 -7.72 -0.95
CA TYR A 73 -10.37 -8.00 -0.67
C TYR A 73 -9.52 -8.16 -1.94
N ALA A 74 -9.89 -9.01 -2.90
CA ALA A 74 -9.08 -9.20 -4.12
C ALA A 74 -8.96 -7.92 -4.95
N PHE A 75 -10.06 -7.17 -5.10
CA PHE A 75 -10.07 -5.88 -5.79
C PHE A 75 -9.19 -4.84 -5.08
N ASN A 76 -9.30 -4.76 -3.76
CA ASN A 76 -8.54 -3.78 -2.99
C ASN A 76 -7.05 -4.12 -2.95
N VAL A 77 -6.67 -5.41 -2.94
CA VAL A 77 -5.27 -5.83 -3.14
C VAL A 77 -4.75 -5.34 -4.50
N GLY A 78 -5.54 -5.48 -5.58
CA GLY A 78 -5.16 -4.97 -6.91
C GLY A 78 -4.95 -3.45 -6.93
N CYS A 79 -5.90 -2.68 -6.37
CA CYS A 79 -5.77 -1.24 -6.24
C CYS A 79 -4.56 -0.82 -5.41
N LEU A 80 -4.27 -1.54 -4.32
CA LEU A 80 -3.12 -1.29 -3.45
C LEU A 80 -1.79 -1.52 -4.13
N ILE A 81 -1.67 -2.58 -4.92
CA ILE A 81 -0.45 -2.85 -5.70
C ILE A 81 -0.17 -1.67 -6.63
N ILE A 82 -1.17 -1.18 -7.37
CA ILE A 82 -1.00 -0.03 -8.27
C ILE A 82 -0.63 1.23 -7.49
N GLY A 83 -1.39 1.55 -6.43
CA GLY A 83 -1.17 2.75 -5.63
C GLY A 83 0.21 2.78 -4.97
N ARG A 84 0.64 1.67 -4.35
CA ARG A 84 1.97 1.57 -3.73
C ARG A 84 3.09 1.62 -4.75
N LEU A 85 2.95 0.94 -5.90
CA LEU A 85 3.99 0.94 -6.91
C LEU A 85 4.18 2.34 -7.52
N PHE A 86 3.08 3.05 -7.78
CA PHE A 86 3.13 4.45 -8.21
C PHE A 86 3.80 5.35 -7.18
N TYR A 87 3.41 5.22 -5.91
CA TYR A 87 4.00 5.97 -4.80
C TYR A 87 5.51 5.71 -4.66
N VAL A 88 5.94 4.45 -4.62
CA VAL A 88 7.35 4.07 -4.45
C VAL A 88 8.21 4.61 -5.59
N VAL A 89 7.72 4.51 -6.83
CA VAL A 89 8.43 5.05 -8.00
C VAL A 89 8.55 6.56 -7.90
N LEU A 90 7.47 7.28 -7.59
CA LEU A 90 7.52 8.73 -7.40
C LEU A 90 8.47 9.11 -6.28
N LEU A 91 8.44 8.42 -5.15
CA LEU A 91 9.30 8.72 -4.01
C LEU A 91 10.78 8.64 -4.40
N PHE A 92 11.20 7.53 -5.02
CA PHE A 92 12.60 7.35 -5.43
C PHE A 92 13.03 8.30 -6.55
N VAL A 93 12.13 8.63 -7.49
CA VAL A 93 12.39 9.64 -8.53
C VAL A 93 12.59 11.02 -7.90
N TYR A 94 11.69 11.46 -7.02
CA TYR A 94 11.82 12.78 -6.40
C TYR A 94 13.04 12.86 -5.47
N MET A 95 13.36 11.79 -4.73
CA MET A 95 14.60 11.73 -3.93
C MET A 95 15.87 11.80 -4.79
N GLY A 96 15.86 11.27 -6.02
CA GLY A 96 17.02 11.26 -6.90
C GLY A 96 17.19 12.53 -7.75
N PHE A 97 16.09 13.15 -8.18
CA PHE A 97 16.09 14.22 -9.18
C PHE A 97 15.77 15.61 -8.61
N VAL A 98 15.21 15.72 -7.41
CA VAL A 98 14.89 17.01 -6.78
C VAL A 98 15.92 17.33 -5.70
N LYS A 99 16.71 18.38 -5.95
CA LYS A 99 17.67 18.91 -5.00
C LYS A 99 16.93 19.40 -3.74
N ASP A 100 17.44 19.05 -2.57
CA ASP A 100 16.84 19.33 -1.25
C ASP A 100 15.58 18.52 -0.91
N PHE A 101 15.18 17.54 -1.74
CA PHE A 101 14.14 16.60 -1.34
C PHE A 101 14.60 15.81 -0.11
N PRO A 102 13.77 15.71 0.93
CA PRO A 102 14.16 15.02 2.13
C PRO A 102 14.47 13.54 1.89
N SER A 103 15.70 13.16 2.22
CA SER A 103 16.13 11.75 2.16
C SER A 103 15.56 10.92 3.30
N THR A 104 14.96 11.52 4.34
CA THR A 104 14.38 10.82 5.50
C THR A 104 13.29 9.81 5.14
N PHE A 105 12.76 9.87 3.92
CA PHE A 105 11.60 9.09 3.48
C PHE A 105 11.96 7.73 2.88
N TRP A 106 13.24 7.50 2.57
CA TRP A 106 13.71 6.33 1.83
C TRP A 106 13.24 4.98 2.39
N PHE A 107 13.19 4.85 3.72
CA PHE A 107 12.80 3.61 4.38
C PHE A 107 11.31 3.27 4.17
N THR A 108 10.43 4.28 4.06
CA THR A 108 9.00 4.06 3.80
C THR A 108 8.80 3.43 2.42
N GLY A 109 9.51 3.93 1.41
CA GLY A 109 9.50 3.37 0.06
C GLY A 109 10.01 1.93 -0.01
N ILE A 110 11.01 1.57 0.81
CA ILE A 110 11.49 0.18 0.90
C ILE A 110 10.41 -0.72 1.50
N ILE A 111 9.78 -0.32 2.60
CA ILE A 111 8.76 -1.11 3.27
C ILE A 111 7.53 -1.28 2.37
N ASP A 112 7.09 -0.21 1.71
CA ASP A 112 5.96 -0.24 0.79
C ASP A 112 6.27 -1.07 -0.47
N GLY A 113 7.51 -1.02 -0.95
CA GLY A 113 8.01 -1.89 -2.02
C GLY A 113 7.99 -3.37 -1.61
N ALA A 114 8.47 -3.69 -0.41
CA ALA A 114 8.45 -5.05 0.13
C ALA A 114 7.02 -5.60 0.25
N PHE A 115 6.08 -4.82 0.79
CA PHE A 115 4.67 -5.22 0.85
C PHE A 115 4.08 -5.43 -0.54
N THR A 116 4.41 -4.57 -1.51
CA THR A 116 3.96 -4.73 -2.90
C THR A 116 4.45 -6.05 -3.50
N VAL A 117 5.71 -6.42 -3.28
CA VAL A 117 6.25 -7.71 -3.72
C VAL A 117 5.53 -8.87 -3.03
N LEU A 118 5.35 -8.82 -1.71
CA LEU A 118 4.63 -9.85 -0.96
C LEU A 118 3.19 -10.03 -1.44
N TYR A 119 2.50 -8.94 -1.78
CA TYR A 119 1.15 -8.99 -2.36
C TYR A 119 1.12 -9.74 -3.68
N VAL A 120 2.05 -9.43 -4.60
CA VAL A 120 2.13 -10.11 -5.90
C VAL A 120 2.45 -11.60 -5.70
N VAL A 121 3.44 -11.91 -4.87
CA VAL A 121 3.90 -13.27 -4.59
C VAL A 121 2.76 -14.10 -3.98
N PHE A 122 2.12 -13.61 -2.93
CA PHE A 122 1.05 -14.34 -2.26
C PHE A 122 -0.26 -14.37 -3.06
N ALA A 123 -0.50 -13.41 -3.96
CA ALA A 123 -1.65 -13.48 -4.87
C ALA A 123 -1.48 -14.62 -5.87
N ILE A 124 -0.28 -14.79 -6.43
CA ILE A 124 0.07 -15.89 -7.33
C ILE A 124 -0.02 -17.24 -6.60
N PHE A 125 0.56 -17.35 -5.41
CA PHE A 125 0.49 -18.58 -4.60
C PHE A 125 -0.93 -18.91 -4.12
N GLY A 126 -1.74 -17.89 -3.83
CA GLY A 126 -3.16 -18.01 -3.49
C GLY A 126 -4.04 -18.43 -4.67
N GLY A 127 -3.51 -18.44 -5.89
CA GLY A 127 -4.23 -18.85 -7.09
C GLY A 127 -5.16 -17.80 -7.68
N LEU A 128 -5.01 -16.53 -7.28
CA LEU A 128 -5.74 -15.42 -7.89
C LEU A 128 -5.15 -15.13 -9.27
N LYS A 129 -6.00 -15.04 -10.30
CA LYS A 129 -5.55 -14.53 -11.61
C LYS A 129 -5.45 -13.02 -11.54
N THR A 130 -4.57 -12.41 -12.34
CA THR A 130 -4.49 -10.94 -12.50
C THR A 130 -5.84 -10.32 -12.79
N ARG A 131 -6.69 -10.99 -13.58
CA ARG A 131 -8.07 -10.56 -13.82
C ARG A 131 -8.93 -10.52 -12.56
N ASP A 132 -8.76 -11.44 -11.62
CA ASP A 132 -9.54 -11.49 -10.37
C ASP A 132 -9.11 -10.38 -9.39
N LEU A 133 -7.88 -9.87 -9.52
CA LEU A 133 -7.35 -8.73 -8.76
C LEU A 133 -7.92 -7.38 -9.23
N PHE A 134 -8.23 -7.23 -10.52
CA PHE A 134 -8.71 -5.94 -11.07
C PHE A 134 -10.19 -5.93 -11.46
N LEU A 135 -10.76 -7.10 -11.74
CA LEU A 135 -12.13 -7.28 -12.20
C LEU A 135 -12.72 -8.54 -11.54
N PRO A 136 -12.99 -8.51 -10.23
CA PRO A 136 -13.59 -9.66 -9.55
C PRO A 136 -14.92 -10.00 -10.19
N LYS A 137 -15.12 -11.27 -10.58
CA LYS A 137 -16.41 -11.70 -11.13
C LYS A 137 -17.52 -11.47 -10.10
N ALA A 138 -18.58 -10.76 -10.51
CA ALA A 138 -19.76 -10.50 -9.67
C ALA A 138 -20.53 -11.77 -9.24
N LYS A 139 -20.16 -12.97 -9.72
CA LYS A 139 -20.87 -14.19 -9.37
C LYS A 139 -20.77 -14.48 -7.87
N PRO A 140 -21.89 -14.75 -7.16
CA PRO A 140 -21.88 -15.22 -5.79
C PRO A 140 -20.96 -16.45 -5.71
N LEU A 141 -19.97 -16.42 -4.82
CA LEU A 141 -19.29 -17.65 -4.41
C LEU A 141 -20.19 -18.28 -3.36
N LEU A 142 -21.34 -18.76 -3.81
CA LEU A 142 -22.16 -19.75 -3.14
C LEU A 142 -22.25 -20.89 -4.15
N ASN A 143 -21.41 -21.88 -3.92
CA ASN A 143 -21.59 -23.32 -4.13
C ASN A 143 -20.26 -24.00 -3.83
#